data_AF-L2GQ46-F1
#
_entry.id   AF-L2GQ46-F1
#
_cell.length_a   1.000
_cell.length_b   1.000
_cell.length_c   1.000
_cell.angle_alpha   90.00
_cell.angle_beta   90.00
_cell.angle_gamma   90.00
#
_symmetry.space_group_name_H-M   'P 1'
#
loop_
_entity.id
_entity.type
_entity.pdbx_description
1 polymer ?
#
loop_
_entity_poly.entity_id
_entity_poly.type
_entity_poly.pdbx_seq_one_letter_code
_entity_poly.pdbx_strand_id
1 'polypeptide(L)'
;MTMFNDLAALESLTDLTLDRVRNIHEWKIVESCRCLLSLDIRSPIDFQLQTDIRSQLCRTLEMLFISFDCAAIQHVRLTFAKLDYLSLKITSNERGNTDINEAVNLFMQANFVTGINKSLTSLVLYQDSSFDLMLITMFNFPALTYMRLEISDPYNRGRDEKFCEEFYDRICTRVECLQTLNFVFKCSQRRLGFQFD
;
A
#
# COMPACT_ATOMS: atom_id res chain seq x y z
N MET A 1 -27.25 5.49 -7.43
CA MET A 1 -26.85 4.19 -6.84
C MET A 1 -26.90 3.03 -7.85
N THR A 2 -27.56 3.17 -9.01
CA THR A 2 -27.65 2.12 -10.04
C THR A 2 -26.34 1.80 -10.75
N MET A 3 -25.48 2.79 -11.01
CA MET A 3 -24.26 2.61 -11.81
C MET A 3 -23.19 1.67 -11.20
N PHE A 4 -23.17 1.50 -9.86
CA PHE A 4 -22.16 0.66 -9.19
C PHE A 4 -22.54 -0.83 -9.19
N ASN A 5 -23.83 -1.16 -9.07
CA ASN A 5 -24.28 -2.57 -9.00
C ASN A 5 -24.05 -3.33 -10.31
N ASP A 6 -24.08 -2.62 -11.45
CA ASP A 6 -23.86 -3.22 -12.76
C ASP A 6 -22.37 -3.59 -12.99
N LEU A 7 -21.43 -3.03 -12.22
CA LEU A 7 -19.99 -3.32 -12.35
C LEU A 7 -19.68 -4.80 -12.13
N ALA A 8 -20.35 -5.44 -11.18
CA ALA A 8 -20.14 -6.85 -10.87
C ALA A 8 -20.57 -7.79 -12.01
N ALA A 9 -21.44 -7.32 -12.91
CA ALA A 9 -21.93 -8.07 -14.06
C ALA A 9 -21.04 -7.92 -15.31
N LEU A 10 -20.07 -6.99 -15.31
CA LEU A 10 -19.19 -6.76 -16.44
C LEU A 10 -18.06 -7.79 -16.46
N GLU A 11 -18.24 -8.87 -17.22
CA GLU A 11 -17.27 -9.97 -17.33
C GLU A 11 -15.95 -9.55 -17.99
N SER A 12 -15.91 -8.43 -18.71
CA SER A 12 -14.71 -7.89 -19.36
C SER A 12 -14.00 -6.82 -18.54
N LEU A 13 -14.47 -6.48 -17.34
CA LEU A 13 -13.88 -5.43 -16.52
C LEU A 13 -12.61 -5.96 -15.82
N THR A 14 -11.45 -5.62 -16.37
CA THR A 14 -10.12 -5.98 -15.85
C THR A 14 -9.48 -4.85 -15.06
N ASP A 15 -9.79 -3.60 -15.40
CA ASP A 15 -9.18 -2.41 -14.83
C ASP A 15 -10.27 -1.44 -14.35
N LEU A 16 -10.17 -0.98 -13.11
CA LEU A 16 -11.14 -0.07 -12.52
C LEU A 16 -10.43 1.04 -11.77
N THR A 17 -10.68 2.28 -12.19
CA THR A 17 -10.29 3.47 -11.44
C THR A 17 -11.51 4.14 -10.84
N LEU A 18 -11.48 4.33 -9.53
CA LEU A 18 -12.51 4.99 -8.74
C LEU A 18 -11.94 6.25 -8.11
N ASP A 19 -12.69 7.34 -8.18
CA ASP A 19 -12.34 8.54 -7.42
C ASP A 19 -12.40 8.28 -5.90
N ARG A 20 -13.39 7.49 -5.46
CA ARG A 20 -13.60 7.15 -4.04
C ARG A 20 -14.43 5.87 -3.90
N VAL A 21 -14.18 5.14 -2.80
CA VAL A 21 -15.11 4.18 -2.20
C VAL A 21 -15.49 4.75 -0.83
N ARG A 22 -16.79 4.95 -0.58
CA ARG A 22 -17.27 5.74 0.57
C ARG A 22 -17.52 4.93 1.83
N ASN A 23 -17.76 3.63 1.68
CA ASN A 23 -18.14 2.76 2.78
C ASN A 23 -17.98 1.29 2.40
N ILE A 24 -18.20 0.42 3.40
CA ILE A 24 -18.10 -1.02 3.25
C ILE A 24 -19.08 -1.59 2.22
N HIS A 25 -20.25 -0.96 2.00
CA HIS A 25 -21.21 -1.45 1.01
C HIS A 25 -20.69 -1.24 -0.42
N GLU A 26 -20.14 -0.06 -0.72
CA GLU A 26 -19.50 0.19 -2.02
C GLU A 26 -18.28 -0.73 -2.22
N TRP A 27 -17.49 -0.98 -1.17
CA TRP A 27 -16.38 -1.96 -1.24
C TRP A 27 -16.86 -3.37 -1.61
N LYS A 28 -17.96 -3.85 -1.01
CA LYS A 28 -18.52 -5.18 -1.31
C LYS A 28 -18.95 -5.33 -2.76
N ILE A 29 -19.37 -4.23 -3.41
CA ILE A 29 -19.68 -4.22 -4.84
C ILE A 29 -18.38 -4.39 -5.66
N VAL A 30 -17.31 -3.68 -5.30
CA VAL A 30 -16.00 -3.83 -5.95
C VAL A 30 -15.47 -5.26 -5.79
N GLU A 31 -15.60 -5.85 -4.60
CA GLU A 31 -15.22 -7.26 -4.33
C GLU A 31 -15.98 -8.29 -5.18
N SER A 32 -17.13 -7.90 -5.71
CA SER A 32 -17.97 -8.76 -6.55
C SER A 32 -17.57 -8.72 -8.04
N CYS A 33 -16.65 -7.84 -8.44
CA CYS A 33 -16.13 -7.76 -9.80
C CYS A 33 -15.29 -9.01 -10.11
N ARG A 34 -15.73 -9.81 -11.09
CA ARG A 34 -15.23 -11.18 -11.25
C ARG A 34 -13.88 -11.32 -11.93
N CYS A 35 -13.55 -10.37 -12.78
CA CYS A 35 -12.39 -10.42 -13.66
C CYS A 35 -11.42 -9.27 -13.38
N LEU A 36 -11.62 -8.55 -12.27
CA LEU A 36 -10.82 -7.36 -11.96
C LEU A 36 -9.40 -7.78 -11.56
N LEU A 37 -8.43 -7.26 -12.30
CA LEU A 37 -6.99 -7.49 -12.13
C LEU A 37 -6.30 -6.25 -11.55
N SER A 38 -6.79 -5.06 -11.89
CA SER A 38 -6.23 -3.77 -11.46
C SER A 38 -7.29 -2.87 -10.84
N LEU A 39 -7.01 -2.34 -9.66
CA LEU A 39 -7.88 -1.42 -8.93
C LEU A 39 -7.11 -0.20 -8.46
N ASP A 40 -7.58 0.98 -8.85
CA ASP A 40 -7.06 2.28 -8.41
C ASP A 40 -8.15 3.08 -7.70
N ILE A 41 -7.94 3.40 -6.42
CA ILE A 41 -8.83 4.24 -5.61
C ILE A 41 -8.08 5.50 -5.18
N ARG A 42 -8.50 6.64 -5.73
CA ARG A 42 -7.78 7.92 -5.60
C ARG A 42 -7.96 8.58 -4.23
N SER A 43 -9.17 8.55 -3.69
CA SER A 43 -9.47 9.10 -2.36
C SER A 43 -9.04 8.14 -1.25
N PRO A 44 -8.53 8.64 -0.11
CA PRO A 44 -8.24 7.81 1.05
C PRO A 44 -9.48 7.07 1.56
N ILE A 45 -9.30 5.80 1.91
CA ILE A 45 -10.25 5.01 2.67
C ILE A 45 -10.15 5.39 4.14
N ASP A 46 -11.26 5.84 4.71
CA ASP A 46 -11.40 6.35 6.08
C ASP A 46 -12.33 5.47 6.96
N PHE A 47 -12.64 4.25 6.50
CA PHE A 47 -13.44 3.27 7.21
C PHE A 47 -12.70 1.94 7.37
N GLN A 48 -13.17 1.10 8.30
CA GLN A 48 -12.60 -0.22 8.53
C GLN A 48 -12.82 -1.12 7.31
N LEU A 49 -11.72 -1.60 6.72
CA LEU A 49 -11.73 -2.39 5.49
C LEU A 49 -11.28 -3.82 5.76
N GLN A 50 -12.13 -4.80 5.50
CA GLN A 50 -11.75 -6.21 5.58
C GLN A 50 -12.14 -6.92 4.29
N THR A 51 -11.12 -7.44 3.61
CA THR A 51 -11.31 -8.19 2.36
C THR A 51 -11.90 -9.56 2.68
N ASP A 52 -12.98 -9.90 1.98
CA ASP A 52 -13.57 -11.24 2.08
C ASP A 52 -12.70 -12.23 1.32
N ILE A 53 -12.14 -13.20 2.03
CA ILE A 53 -11.32 -14.29 1.46
C ILE A 53 -12.07 -15.13 0.42
N ARG A 54 -13.41 -15.10 0.43
CA ARG A 54 -14.27 -15.79 -0.53
C ARG A 54 -14.63 -14.93 -1.74
N SER A 55 -14.33 -13.62 -1.70
CA SER A 55 -14.57 -12.73 -2.83
C SER A 55 -13.80 -13.17 -4.06
N GLN A 56 -14.34 -12.84 -5.23
CA GLN A 56 -13.64 -13.14 -6.47
C GLN A 56 -12.43 -12.21 -6.63
N LEU A 57 -12.56 -10.95 -6.20
CA LEU A 57 -11.48 -9.98 -6.17
C LEU A 57 -10.24 -10.48 -5.38
N CYS A 58 -10.43 -11.14 -4.24
CA CYS A 58 -9.36 -11.81 -3.47
C CYS A 58 -8.49 -12.73 -4.34
N ARG A 59 -9.08 -13.38 -5.35
CA ARG A 59 -8.44 -14.40 -6.19
C ARG A 59 -7.91 -13.87 -7.51
N THR A 60 -8.33 -12.69 -7.93
CA THR A 60 -8.01 -12.15 -9.26
C THR A 60 -7.18 -10.88 -9.21
N LEU A 61 -7.29 -10.07 -8.15
CA LEU A 61 -6.59 -8.80 -8.09
C LEU A 61 -5.07 -9.01 -8.04
N GLU A 62 -4.38 -8.40 -8.99
CA GLU A 62 -2.94 -8.43 -9.18
C GLU A 62 -2.34 -7.08 -8.76
N MET A 63 -2.96 -5.97 -9.20
CA MET A 63 -2.46 -4.61 -8.94
C MET A 63 -3.45 -3.79 -8.09
N LEU A 64 -2.96 -3.18 -7.01
CA LEU A 64 -3.74 -2.31 -6.15
C LEU A 64 -3.05 -0.95 -5.94
N PHE A 65 -3.76 0.13 -6.24
CA PHE A 65 -3.39 1.50 -5.91
C PHE A 65 -4.42 2.04 -4.92
N ILE A 66 -3.99 2.30 -3.68
CA ILE A 66 -4.92 2.64 -2.60
C ILE A 66 -4.28 3.61 -1.61
N SER A 67 -5.10 4.50 -1.06
CA SER A 67 -4.73 5.39 0.04
C SER A 67 -5.57 5.06 1.27
N PHE A 68 -4.98 5.13 2.46
CA PHE A 68 -5.68 4.99 3.74
C PHE A 68 -5.48 6.21 4.63
N ASP A 69 -6.54 6.60 5.33
CA ASP A 69 -6.44 7.50 6.46
C ASP A 69 -5.86 6.77 7.68
N CYS A 70 -4.97 7.42 8.43
CA CYS A 70 -4.29 6.85 9.58
C CYS A 70 -5.26 6.37 10.66
N ALA A 71 -6.42 7.00 10.81
CA ALA A 71 -7.43 6.58 11.79
C ALA A 71 -8.07 5.22 11.43
N ALA A 72 -8.09 4.86 10.14
CA ALA A 72 -8.69 3.62 9.65
C ALA A 72 -7.67 2.51 9.44
N ILE A 73 -6.42 2.85 9.07
CA ILE A 73 -5.43 1.89 8.55
C ILE A 73 -5.14 0.73 9.51
N GLN A 74 -5.13 0.96 10.83
CA GLN A 74 -4.89 -0.09 11.84
C GLN A 74 -5.92 -1.23 11.79
N HIS A 75 -7.13 -0.95 11.29
CA HIS A 75 -8.22 -1.91 11.18
C HIS A 75 -8.32 -2.57 9.80
N VAL A 76 -7.44 -2.20 8.86
CA VAL A 76 -7.47 -2.72 7.49
C VAL A 76 -6.89 -4.13 7.44
N ARG A 77 -7.58 -5.04 6.75
CA ARG A 77 -7.16 -6.41 6.47
C ARG A 77 -7.36 -6.70 4.97
N LEU A 78 -6.23 -6.86 4.27
CA LEU A 78 -6.13 -7.18 2.86
C LEU A 78 -5.74 -8.64 2.73
N THR A 79 -6.51 -9.38 1.94
CA THR A 79 -6.31 -10.80 1.69
C THR A 79 -6.48 -11.05 0.20
N PHE A 80 -5.48 -10.66 -0.57
CA PHE A 80 -5.43 -10.88 -2.02
C PHE A 80 -4.37 -11.94 -2.31
N ALA A 81 -4.80 -13.07 -2.87
CA ALA A 81 -3.92 -14.22 -3.10
C ALA A 81 -2.95 -14.01 -4.26
N LYS A 82 -3.32 -13.18 -5.24
CA LYS A 82 -2.55 -12.91 -6.46
C LYS A 82 -1.91 -11.54 -6.53
N LEU A 83 -2.02 -10.73 -5.47
CA LEU A 83 -1.53 -9.36 -5.50
C LEU A 83 -0.01 -9.36 -5.69
N ASP A 84 0.43 -8.89 -6.84
CA ASP A 84 1.83 -8.79 -7.23
C ASP A 84 2.38 -7.38 -7.00
N TYR A 85 1.51 -6.38 -7.06
CA TYR A 85 1.85 -4.97 -7.00
C TYR A 85 0.93 -4.21 -6.04
N LEU A 86 1.54 -3.53 -5.08
CA LEU A 86 0.85 -2.63 -4.16
C LEU A 86 1.47 -1.23 -4.22
N SER A 87 0.65 -0.24 -4.56
CA SER A 87 0.93 1.17 -4.37
C SER A 87 0.07 1.68 -3.23
N LEU A 88 0.68 1.82 -2.05
CA LEU A 88 0.03 2.22 -0.81
C LEU A 88 0.40 3.66 -0.45
N LYS A 89 -0.60 4.49 -0.22
CA LYS A 89 -0.42 5.83 0.34
C LYS A 89 -1.04 5.92 1.73
N ILE A 90 -0.33 6.53 2.66
CA ILE A 90 -0.79 6.72 4.03
C ILE A 90 -0.93 8.21 4.27
N THR A 91 -2.16 8.62 4.57
CA THR A 91 -2.53 10.01 4.84
C THR A 91 -2.98 10.15 6.28
N SER A 92 -2.64 11.26 6.92
CA SER A 92 -3.19 11.66 8.21
C SER A 92 -3.84 13.02 8.04
N ASN A 93 -5.12 13.08 8.36
CA ASN A 93 -5.75 14.36 8.65
C ASN A 93 -5.40 14.67 10.11
N GLU A 94 -4.71 15.79 10.38
CA GLU A 94 -4.19 16.25 11.70
C GLU A 94 -5.23 16.35 12.84
N ARG A 95 -6.47 15.92 12.62
CA ARG A 95 -7.60 15.97 13.54
C ARG A 95 -7.72 14.75 14.47
N GLY A 96 -6.86 13.75 14.33
CA GLY A 96 -6.88 12.52 15.13
C GLY A 96 -5.74 12.45 16.14
N ASN A 97 -6.01 11.86 17.31
CA ASN A 97 -4.98 11.48 18.30
C ASN A 97 -4.31 10.14 17.97
N THR A 98 -4.52 9.59 16.76
CA THR A 98 -3.97 8.29 16.37
C THR A 98 -2.47 8.41 16.18
N ASP A 99 -1.70 7.62 16.93
CA ASP A 99 -0.28 7.46 16.67
C ASP A 99 -0.10 6.76 15.31
N ILE A 100 0.43 7.50 14.33
CA ILE A 100 0.62 7.01 12.96
C ILE A 100 1.59 5.82 12.97
N ASN A 101 2.63 5.82 13.80
CA ASN A 101 3.60 4.72 13.86
C ASN A 101 2.94 3.44 14.36
N GLU A 102 2.14 3.55 15.42
CA GLU A 102 1.39 2.41 15.94
C GLU A 102 0.39 1.88 14.90
N ALA A 103 -0.35 2.77 14.25
CA ALA A 103 -1.35 2.39 13.25
C ALA A 103 -0.71 1.70 12.03
N VAL A 104 0.42 2.22 11.55
CA VAL A 104 1.20 1.61 10.45
C VAL A 104 1.78 0.27 10.89
N ASN A 105 2.34 0.15 12.09
CA ASN A 105 2.84 -1.13 12.60
C ASN A 105 1.73 -2.19 12.68
N LEU A 106 0.55 -1.84 13.21
CA LEU A 106 -0.61 -2.74 13.27
C LEU A 106 -1.10 -3.15 11.88
N PHE A 107 -1.12 -2.22 10.93
CA PHE A 107 -1.42 -2.53 9.53
C PHE A 107 -0.38 -3.50 8.96
N MET A 108 0.91 -3.23 9.15
CA MET A 108 1.98 -4.04 8.59
C MET A 108 1.94 -5.46 9.14
N GLN A 109 1.74 -5.62 10.45
CA GLN A 109 1.57 -6.92 11.10
C GLN A 109 0.41 -7.70 10.47
N ALA A 110 -0.77 -7.08 10.37
CA ALA A 110 -1.94 -7.78 9.91
C ALA A 110 -1.94 -8.12 8.41
N ASN A 111 -1.25 -7.31 7.59
CA ASN A 111 -1.29 -7.44 6.14
C ASN A 111 -0.06 -8.11 5.57
N PHE A 112 1.13 -7.88 6.13
CA PHE A 112 2.37 -8.48 5.61
C PHE A 112 2.80 -9.75 6.32
N VAL A 113 2.45 -9.95 7.59
CA VAL A 113 2.74 -11.23 8.26
C VAL A 113 1.70 -12.29 7.87
N THR A 114 0.42 -11.89 7.82
CA THR A 114 -0.70 -12.84 7.67
C THR A 114 -1.53 -12.68 6.39
N GLY A 115 -1.22 -11.70 5.54
CA GLY A 115 -2.06 -11.33 4.40
C GLY A 115 -1.36 -11.46 3.04
N ILE A 116 -1.25 -10.33 2.34
CA ILE A 116 -0.89 -10.16 0.93
C ILE A 116 0.57 -10.48 0.56
N ASN A 117 1.42 -10.78 1.52
CA ASN A 117 2.88 -10.78 1.33
C ASN A 117 3.45 -11.99 0.57
N LYS A 118 2.65 -13.04 0.36
CA LYS A 118 3.16 -14.27 -0.27
C LYS A 118 3.51 -14.08 -1.75
N SER A 119 2.76 -13.27 -2.47
CA SER A 119 2.88 -13.05 -3.92
C SER A 119 3.34 -11.64 -4.28
N LEU A 120 3.44 -10.73 -3.32
CA LEU A 120 3.80 -9.35 -3.56
C LEU A 120 5.25 -9.23 -4.03
N THR A 121 5.44 -8.83 -5.29
CA THR A 121 6.75 -8.63 -5.92
C THR A 121 7.17 -7.17 -5.95
N SER A 122 6.20 -6.25 -5.93
CA SER A 122 6.42 -4.81 -6.04
C SER A 122 5.65 -4.04 -4.97
N LEU A 123 6.36 -3.22 -4.20
CA LEU A 123 5.79 -2.34 -3.19
C LEU A 123 6.20 -0.90 -3.44
N VAL A 124 5.22 -0.01 -3.63
CA VAL A 124 5.41 1.43 -3.62
C VAL A 124 4.69 2.00 -2.41
N LEU A 125 5.43 2.67 -1.53
CA LEU A 125 4.87 3.31 -0.34
C LEU A 125 5.02 4.82 -0.44
N TYR A 126 3.90 5.52 -0.38
CA TYR A 126 3.86 6.98 -0.31
C TYR A 126 3.61 7.39 1.13
N GLN A 127 4.64 7.99 1.72
CA GLN A 127 4.57 8.64 3.00
C GLN A 127 4.14 10.09 2.77
N ASP A 128 2.84 10.33 2.72
CA ASP A 128 2.31 11.70 2.64
C ASP A 128 2.33 12.38 4.01
N SER A 129 2.15 11.61 5.07
CA SER A 129 2.30 12.03 6.47
C SER A 129 3.52 11.37 7.11
N SER A 130 4.32 12.12 7.86
CA SER A 130 5.56 11.60 8.45
C SER A 130 5.29 10.48 9.47
N PHE A 131 6.01 9.36 9.32
CA PHE A 131 6.05 8.21 10.23
C PHE A 131 7.41 7.51 10.12
N ASP A 132 7.70 6.59 11.03
CA ASP A 132 8.94 5.85 11.01
C ASP A 132 8.92 4.76 9.92
N LEU A 133 9.59 5.04 8.81
CA LEU A 133 9.76 4.09 7.72
C LEU A 133 10.59 2.86 8.13
N MET A 134 11.44 2.97 9.16
CA MET A 134 12.25 1.84 9.62
C MET A 134 11.41 0.66 10.11
N LEU A 135 10.15 0.89 10.47
CA LEU A 135 9.18 -0.17 10.80
C LEU A 135 9.08 -1.22 9.68
N ILE A 136 9.22 -0.84 8.41
CA ILE A 136 9.14 -1.75 7.27
C ILE A 136 10.25 -2.81 7.33
N THR A 137 11.43 -2.41 7.81
CA THR A 137 12.61 -3.30 7.95
C THR A 137 12.44 -4.38 9.04
N MET A 138 11.33 -4.37 9.77
CA MET A 138 11.01 -5.39 10.78
C MET A 138 10.27 -6.59 10.18
N PHE A 139 9.78 -6.49 8.94
CA PHE A 139 8.97 -7.51 8.29
C PHE A 139 9.76 -8.24 7.20
N ASN A 140 9.48 -9.53 7.03
CA ASN A 140 10.05 -10.32 5.94
C ASN A 140 9.19 -10.14 4.69
N PHE A 141 9.79 -10.08 3.51
CA PHE A 141 9.05 -10.05 2.24
C PHE A 141 9.60 -11.13 1.30
N PRO A 142 8.96 -12.31 1.22
CA PRO A 142 9.57 -13.48 0.58
C PRO A 142 9.70 -13.37 -0.94
N ALA A 143 8.78 -12.65 -1.59
CA ALA A 143 8.71 -12.54 -3.05
C ALA A 143 9.06 -11.14 -3.57
N LEU A 144 9.35 -10.18 -2.68
CA LEU A 144 9.53 -8.79 -3.06
C LEU A 144 10.85 -8.61 -3.78
N THR A 145 10.78 -8.09 -5.00
CA THR A 145 11.94 -7.80 -5.87
C THR A 145 12.13 -6.30 -6.07
N TYR A 146 11.06 -5.52 -5.94
CA TYR A 146 11.08 -4.08 -6.12
C TYR A 146 10.41 -3.37 -4.94
N MET A 147 11.11 -2.39 -4.37
CA MET A 147 10.57 -1.50 -3.35
C MET A 147 10.84 -0.03 -3.73
N ARG A 148 9.84 0.82 -3.59
CA ARG A 148 9.98 2.27 -3.73
C ARG A 148 9.32 3.01 -2.58
N LEU A 149 10.08 3.89 -1.93
CA LEU A 149 9.59 4.75 -0.85
C LEU A 149 9.53 6.20 -1.38
N GLU A 150 8.33 6.77 -1.48
CA GLU A 150 8.12 8.19 -1.74
C GLU A 150 7.94 8.95 -0.43
N ILE A 151 8.90 9.82 -0.10
CA ILE A 151 9.02 10.50 1.19
C ILE A 151 8.60 11.96 1.00
N SER A 152 7.54 12.38 1.71
CA SER A 152 7.03 13.75 1.62
C SER A 152 7.89 14.76 2.38
N ASP A 153 8.63 14.32 3.39
CA ASP A 153 9.47 15.17 4.21
C ASP A 153 10.55 15.87 3.35
N PRO A 154 10.88 17.14 3.65
CA PRO A 154 11.90 17.86 2.90
C PRO A 154 13.26 17.18 3.01
N TYR A 155 13.88 16.95 1.85
CA TYR A 155 15.19 16.32 1.78
C TYR A 155 16.25 17.07 2.61
N ASN A 156 16.96 16.31 3.44
CA ASN A 156 18.04 16.75 4.30
C ASN A 156 19.32 15.99 3.98
N ARG A 157 20.21 16.67 3.25
CA ARG A 157 21.51 16.13 2.84
C ARG A 157 22.35 15.67 4.04
N GLY A 158 22.93 14.49 3.92
CA GLY A 158 23.71 13.80 4.93
C GLY A 158 22.84 12.95 5.85
N ARG A 159 21.69 13.47 6.30
CA ARG A 159 20.76 12.69 7.15
C ARG A 159 20.02 11.65 6.34
N ASP A 160 19.49 12.02 5.19
CA ASP A 160 18.62 11.15 4.39
C ASP A 160 19.41 10.07 3.66
N GLU A 161 20.63 10.35 3.21
CA GLU A 161 21.54 9.36 2.65
C GLU A 161 21.93 8.31 3.69
N LYS A 162 22.23 8.75 4.92
CA LYS A 162 22.50 7.85 6.03
C LYS A 162 21.28 6.99 6.37
N PHE A 163 20.09 7.57 6.33
CA PHE A 163 18.84 6.82 6.46
C PHE A 163 18.69 5.77 5.35
N CYS A 164 18.95 6.13 4.09
CA CYS A 164 18.88 5.19 2.97
C CYS A 164 19.85 4.01 3.15
N GLU A 165 21.10 4.28 3.53
CA GLU A 165 22.10 3.25 3.82
C GLU A 165 21.66 2.35 4.99
N GLU A 166 21.26 2.93 6.12
CA GLU A 166 20.79 2.18 7.29
C GLU A 166 19.53 1.35 7.00
N PHE A 167 18.62 1.88 6.17
CA PHE A 167 17.43 1.16 5.74
C PHE A 167 17.80 -0.01 4.83
N TYR A 168 18.66 0.23 3.83
CA TYR A 168 19.15 -0.79 2.90
C TYR A 168 19.81 -1.96 3.64
N ASP A 169 20.76 -1.66 4.53
CA ASP A 169 21.48 -2.67 5.32
C ASP A 169 20.52 -3.57 6.11
N ARG A 170 19.43 -3.02 6.63
CA ARG A 170 18.44 -3.80 7.38
C ARG A 170 17.49 -4.57 6.46
N ILE A 171 16.95 -3.94 5.43
CA ILE A 171 15.92 -4.57 4.58
C ILE A 171 16.48 -5.72 3.75
N CYS A 172 17.75 -5.65 3.32
CA CYS A 172 18.39 -6.74 2.57
C CYS A 172 18.51 -8.04 3.39
N THR A 173 18.56 -7.95 4.73
CA THR A 173 18.52 -9.15 5.59
C THR A 173 17.12 -9.76 5.72
N ARG A 174 16.09 -9.06 5.25
CA ARG A 174 14.67 -9.44 5.37
C ARG A 174 14.02 -9.78 4.02
N VAL A 175 14.64 -9.34 2.94
CA VAL A 175 14.12 -9.45 1.57
C VAL A 175 15.22 -10.00 0.68
N GLU A 176 15.36 -11.32 0.67
CA GLU A 176 16.41 -12.03 -0.07
C GLU A 176 16.33 -11.80 -1.59
N CYS A 177 15.12 -11.56 -2.10
CA CYS A 177 14.86 -11.39 -3.54
C CYS A 177 14.95 -9.94 -4.01
N LEU A 178 15.28 -8.97 -3.13
CA LEU A 178 15.28 -7.55 -3.49
C LEU A 178 16.33 -7.27 -4.57
N GLN A 179 15.89 -6.74 -5.71
CA GLN A 179 16.72 -6.38 -6.85
C GLN A 179 16.82 -4.87 -7.04
N THR A 180 15.84 -4.13 -6.54
CA THR A 180 15.80 -2.67 -6.70
C THR A 180 15.10 -2.05 -5.51
N LEU A 181 15.82 -1.15 -4.83
CA LEU A 181 15.28 -0.30 -3.79
C LEU A 181 15.45 1.17 -4.18
N ASN A 182 14.33 1.88 -4.31
CA ASN A 182 14.29 3.29 -4.67
C ASN A 182 13.79 4.15 -3.52
N PHE A 183 14.52 5.20 -3.19
CA PHE A 183 14.07 6.28 -2.31
C PHE A 183 13.83 7.53 -3.12
N VAL A 184 12.64 8.12 -3.01
CA VAL A 184 12.24 9.31 -3.75
C VAL A 184 11.85 10.40 -2.75
N PHE A 185 12.72 11.39 -2.59
CA PHE A 185 12.49 12.51 -1.68
C PHE A 185 11.87 13.71 -2.41
N LYS A 186 10.86 14.33 -1.78
CA LYS A 186 10.26 15.57 -2.28
C LYS A 186 11.17 16.77 -1.98
N CYS A 187 11.71 17.39 -3.03
CA CYS A 187 12.63 18.53 -2.92
C CYS A 187 12.05 19.77 -3.58
N SER A 188 11.35 20.65 -2.85
CA SER A 188 10.79 21.95 -3.32
C SER A 188 9.85 21.88 -4.53
N GLN A 189 10.32 21.46 -5.72
CA GLN A 189 9.56 21.14 -6.94
C GLN A 189 10.20 20.00 -7.78
N ARG A 190 11.28 19.37 -7.30
CA ARG A 190 12.01 18.26 -7.94
C ARG A 190 11.96 17.01 -7.05
N ARG A 191 12.23 15.85 -7.64
CA ARG A 191 12.37 14.58 -6.92
C ARG A 191 13.83 14.15 -6.96
N LEU A 192 14.41 13.79 -5.81
CA LEU A 192 15.74 13.19 -5.74
C LEU A 192 15.56 11.68 -5.53
N GLY A 193 16.20 10.88 -6.39
CA GLY A 193 16.13 9.42 -6.37
C GLY A 193 17.46 8.81 -5.92
N PHE A 194 17.41 7.90 -4.96
CA PHE A 194 18.52 7.00 -4.65
C PHE A 194 18.10 5.58 -5.00
N GLN A 195 18.94 4.87 -5.74
CA GLN A 195 18.72 3.48 -6.12
C GLN A 195 19.83 2.61 -5.52
N PHE A 196 19.44 1.49 -4.95
CA PHE A 196 20.33 0.43 -4.52
C PHE A 196 19.93 -0.85 -5.27
N ASP A 197 20.93 -1.51 -5.85
CA ASP A 197 20.82 -2.77 -6.61
C ASP A 197 21.23 -3.97 -5.75
#